data_AF-A0A535M2N8-F1
#
_entry.id   AF-A0A535M2N8-F1
#
_cell.length_a   1.000
_cell.length_b   1.000
_cell.length_c   1.000
_cell.angle_alpha   90.00
_cell.angle_beta   90.00
_cell.angle_gamma   90.00
#
_symmetry.space_group_name_H-M   'P 1'
#
loop_
_entity.id
_entity.type
_entity.pdbx_description
1 polymer ?
#
loop_
_entity_poly.entity_id
_entity_poly.type
_entity_poly.pdbx_seq_one_letter_code
_entity_poly.pdbx_strand_id
1 'polypeptide(L)'
;PKRVLDAEIPVAGGLDPGAGWQLWQAPEWEWPVTTLPALEAVRAAELQGPTAAEELDHRLRRALFAESRCISLRSVILDVARECEHVDAAALASCLDEGGTRRAVMEDLATAREHVDGSPHVFLPDGTSAFNPGVRVRWEGEHGRGFPVVEEDDPAVYEGLLRRAADPAGASVAG
;
A
#
# COMPACT_ATOMS: atom_id res chain seq x y z
N PRO A 1 -9.39 6.40 -8.30
CA PRO A 1 -9.36 4.92 -8.42
C PRO A 1 -10.62 4.16 -7.94
N LYS A 2 -11.64 4.80 -7.34
CA LYS A 2 -12.80 4.10 -6.72
C LYS A 2 -13.40 2.97 -7.57
N ARG A 3 -13.75 3.25 -8.82
CA ARG A 3 -14.41 2.26 -9.71
C ARG A 3 -13.57 1.00 -9.96
N VAL A 4 -12.25 1.15 -10.03
CA VAL A 4 -11.32 0.01 -10.17
C VAL A 4 -11.37 -0.84 -8.91
N LEU A 5 -11.25 -0.19 -7.74
CA LEU A 5 -11.28 -0.88 -6.44
C LEU A 5 -12.63 -1.55 -6.15
N ASP A 6 -13.75 -0.91 -6.50
CA ASP A 6 -15.08 -1.50 -6.35
C ASP A 6 -15.23 -2.82 -7.16
N ALA A 7 -14.50 -2.95 -8.28
CA ALA A 7 -14.47 -4.18 -9.08
C ALA A 7 -13.44 -5.20 -8.56
N GLU A 8 -12.32 -4.76 -8.00
CA GLU A 8 -11.25 -5.62 -7.49
C GLU A 8 -11.57 -6.22 -6.11
N ILE A 9 -12.20 -5.47 -5.21
CA ILE A 9 -12.44 -5.89 -3.81
C ILE A 9 -13.18 -7.24 -3.70
N PRO A 10 -14.28 -7.52 -4.44
CA PRO A 10 -14.94 -8.82 -4.38
C PRO A 10 -14.06 -9.97 -4.88
N VAL A 11 -13.19 -9.70 -5.86
CA VAL A 11 -12.26 -10.70 -6.41
C VAL A 11 -11.15 -10.99 -5.41
N ALA A 12 -10.55 -9.97 -4.83
CA ALA A 12 -9.55 -10.11 -3.76
C ALA A 12 -10.12 -10.81 -2.52
N GLY A 13 -11.35 -10.47 -2.11
CA GLY A 13 -12.04 -11.13 -1.01
C GLY A 13 -12.39 -12.60 -1.29
N GLY A 14 -12.51 -12.99 -2.56
CA GLY A 14 -12.64 -14.39 -2.96
C GLY A 14 -11.35 -15.19 -2.85
N LEU A 15 -10.19 -14.56 -3.05
CA LEU A 15 -8.86 -15.17 -2.89
C LEU A 15 -8.50 -15.35 -1.40
N ASP A 16 -8.76 -14.32 -0.58
CA ASP A 16 -8.53 -14.37 0.87
C ASP A 16 -9.77 -13.88 1.65
N PRO A 17 -10.69 -14.80 1.99
CA PRO A 17 -11.86 -14.47 2.81
C PRO A 17 -11.52 -14.01 4.23
N GLY A 18 -10.32 -14.33 4.74
CA GLY A 18 -9.87 -14.00 6.09
C GLY A 18 -9.30 -12.59 6.21
N ALA A 19 -8.91 -11.96 5.10
CA ALA A 19 -8.29 -10.63 5.10
C ALA A 19 -9.23 -9.51 5.58
N GLY A 20 -10.55 -9.74 5.57
CA GLY A 20 -11.55 -8.79 6.07
C GLY A 20 -11.96 -7.71 5.07
N TRP A 21 -11.75 -7.96 3.77
CA TRP A 21 -12.23 -7.09 2.69
C TRP A 21 -13.73 -6.77 2.85
N GLN A 22 -14.10 -5.51 2.66
CA GLN A 22 -15.49 -5.09 2.56
C GLN A 22 -15.70 -4.13 1.39
N LEU A 23 -16.91 -4.16 0.81
CA LEU A 23 -17.36 -3.06 -0.03
C LEU A 23 -17.55 -1.80 0.82
N TRP A 24 -17.30 -0.63 0.25
CA TRP A 24 -17.47 0.64 0.95
C TRP A 24 -18.89 0.81 1.50
N GLN A 25 -19.02 0.99 2.83
CA GLN A 25 -20.30 1.13 3.53
C GLN A 25 -20.60 2.56 4.01
N ALA A 26 -19.59 3.43 4.07
CA ALA A 26 -19.78 4.83 4.47
C ALA A 26 -20.42 5.66 3.32
N PRO A 27 -20.93 6.87 3.59
CA PRO A 27 -21.42 7.75 2.54
C PRO A 27 -20.41 7.97 1.41
N GLU A 28 -20.88 8.13 0.17
CA GLU A 28 -19.99 8.23 -0.99
C GLU A 28 -19.04 9.44 -0.91
N TRP A 29 -19.48 10.54 -0.31
CA TRP A 29 -18.66 11.74 -0.12
C TRP A 29 -17.52 11.57 0.90
N GLU A 30 -17.55 10.49 1.70
CA GLU A 30 -16.43 10.12 2.59
C GLU A 30 -15.36 9.30 1.88
N TRP A 31 -15.56 8.89 0.62
CA TRP A 31 -14.55 8.14 -0.11
C TRP A 31 -13.24 8.95 -0.21
N PRO A 32 -12.07 8.36 0.10
CA PRO A 32 -10.78 9.06 -0.01
C PRO A 32 -10.52 9.56 -1.44
N VAL A 33 -10.44 10.88 -1.61
CA VAL A 33 -10.08 11.51 -2.88
C VAL A 33 -8.56 11.53 -3.11
N THR A 34 -7.78 11.25 -2.07
CA THR A 34 -6.31 11.19 -2.10
C THR A 34 -5.78 10.28 -1.00
N THR A 35 -4.60 9.70 -1.23
CA THR A 35 -3.85 8.96 -0.20
C THR A 35 -2.65 9.75 0.33
N LEU A 36 -2.42 10.99 -0.16
CA LEU A 36 -1.24 11.77 0.20
C LEU A 36 -1.06 11.97 1.72
N PRO A 37 -2.09 12.38 2.51
CA PRO A 37 -1.93 12.51 3.96
C PRO A 37 -1.58 11.19 4.66
N ALA A 38 -2.11 10.06 4.17
CA ALA A 38 -1.79 8.74 4.69
C ALA A 38 -0.32 8.37 4.39
N LEU A 39 0.17 8.66 3.18
CA LEU A 39 1.59 8.45 2.82
C LEU A 39 2.53 9.32 3.67
N GLU A 40 2.17 10.58 3.91
CA GLU A 40 2.92 11.47 4.80
C GLU A 40 2.98 10.93 6.22
N ALA A 41 1.88 10.34 6.71
CA ALA A 41 1.81 9.73 8.02
C ALA A 41 2.69 8.48 8.13
N VAL A 42 2.71 7.62 7.11
CA VAL A 42 3.62 6.45 7.09
C VAL A 42 5.09 6.90 7.11
N ARG A 43 5.47 7.90 6.31
CA ARG A 43 6.83 8.47 6.35
C ARG A 43 7.16 9.12 7.71
N ALA A 44 6.16 9.66 8.40
CA ALA A 44 6.36 10.25 9.73
C ALA A 44 6.49 9.17 10.81
N ALA A 45 5.76 8.06 10.70
CA ALA A 45 5.95 6.88 11.55
C ALA A 45 7.31 6.22 11.32
N GLU A 46 7.85 6.25 10.10
CA GLU A 46 9.19 5.73 9.80
C GLU A 46 10.31 6.47 10.55
N LEU A 47 10.12 7.75 10.88
CA LEU A 47 11.02 8.51 11.75
C LEU A 47 11.04 7.95 13.20
N GLN A 48 10.00 7.22 13.59
CA GLN A 48 9.88 6.53 14.88
C GLN A 48 10.44 5.09 14.81
N GLY A 49 10.52 4.52 13.61
CA GLY A 49 11.15 3.23 13.32
C GLY A 49 10.43 2.43 12.24
N PRO A 50 11.09 1.42 11.65
CA PRO A 50 10.50 0.60 10.58
C PRO A 50 9.23 -0.15 11.04
N THR A 51 9.23 -0.68 12.27
CA THR A 51 8.04 -1.35 12.85
C THR A 51 6.84 -0.42 12.93
N ALA A 52 7.05 0.84 13.32
CA ALA A 52 5.97 1.83 13.41
C ALA A 52 5.40 2.16 12.02
N ALA A 53 6.26 2.28 11.00
CA ALA A 53 5.84 2.51 9.62
C ALA A 53 5.03 1.33 9.06
N GLU A 54 5.53 0.09 9.24
CA GLU A 54 4.85 -1.12 8.77
C GLU A 54 3.48 -1.30 9.46
N GLU A 55 3.42 -1.11 10.77
CA GLU A 55 2.19 -1.20 11.55
C GLU A 55 1.17 -0.16 11.08
N LEU A 56 1.59 1.10 10.92
CA LEU A 56 0.72 2.17 10.48
C LEU A 56 0.22 1.97 9.04
N ASP A 57 1.08 1.58 8.09
CA ASP A 57 0.67 1.29 6.71
C ASP A 57 -0.37 0.17 6.68
N HIS A 58 -0.11 -0.93 7.40
CA HIS A 58 -1.05 -2.05 7.49
C HIS A 58 -2.39 -1.60 8.09
N ARG A 59 -2.37 -0.87 9.21
CA ARG A 59 -3.59 -0.41 9.88
C ARG A 59 -4.38 0.59 9.04
N LEU A 60 -3.72 1.48 8.29
CA LEU A 60 -4.37 2.40 7.35
C LEU A 60 -5.01 1.66 6.17
N ARG A 61 -4.36 0.63 5.62
CA ARG A 61 -4.98 -0.23 4.60
C ARG A 61 -6.21 -0.94 5.14
N ARG A 62 -6.15 -1.46 6.38
CA ARG A 62 -7.34 -2.03 7.05
C ARG A 62 -8.44 -0.98 7.25
N ALA A 63 -8.09 0.23 7.69
CA ALA A 63 -9.05 1.31 7.87
C ALA A 63 -9.79 1.62 6.55
N LEU A 64 -9.09 1.64 5.41
CA LEU A 64 -9.69 1.85 4.10
C LEU A 64 -10.52 0.64 3.63
N PHE A 65 -9.88 -0.53 3.50
CA PHE A 65 -10.44 -1.68 2.79
C PHE A 65 -11.33 -2.59 3.65
N ALA A 66 -11.17 -2.55 4.97
CA ALA A 66 -11.86 -3.43 5.91
C ALA A 66 -12.79 -2.67 6.87
N GLU A 67 -12.82 -1.33 6.87
CA GLU A 67 -13.60 -0.52 7.82
C GLU A 67 -14.29 0.70 7.22
N SER A 68 -14.12 0.97 5.92
CA SER A 68 -14.70 2.14 5.24
C SER A 68 -14.37 3.50 5.89
N ARG A 69 -13.13 3.68 6.37
CA ARG A 69 -12.67 4.93 6.99
C ARG A 69 -11.93 5.81 5.99
N CYS A 70 -12.22 7.11 6.01
CA CYS A 70 -11.60 8.07 5.10
C CYS A 70 -10.16 8.44 5.49
N ILE A 71 -9.18 7.71 4.97
CA ILE A 71 -7.75 7.96 5.25
C ILE A 71 -7.19 9.24 4.58
N SER A 72 -8.01 10.04 3.90
CA SER A 72 -7.62 11.40 3.50
C SER A 72 -7.72 12.40 4.67
N LEU A 73 -8.42 12.06 5.75
CA LEU A 73 -8.66 12.95 6.88
C LEU A 73 -7.61 12.75 7.96
N ARG A 74 -6.94 13.84 8.36
CA ARG A 74 -5.97 13.85 9.46
C ARG A 74 -6.54 13.25 10.74
N SER A 75 -7.79 13.57 11.10
CA SER A 75 -8.44 13.01 12.30
C SER A 75 -8.52 11.48 12.24
N VAL A 76 -8.95 10.92 11.11
CA VAL A 76 -9.03 9.47 10.90
C VAL A 76 -7.64 8.82 10.98
N ILE A 77 -6.61 9.45 10.38
CA ILE A 77 -5.23 8.97 10.46
C ILE A 77 -4.75 8.93 11.91
N LEU A 78 -5.01 9.97 12.71
CA LEU A 78 -4.62 10.00 14.12
C LEU A 78 -5.41 9.02 14.97
N ASP A 79 -6.69 8.78 14.66
CA ASP A 79 -7.48 7.74 15.31
C ASP A 79 -6.86 6.37 15.04
N VAL A 80 -6.52 6.08 13.77
CA VAL A 80 -5.80 4.86 13.36
C VAL A 80 -4.45 4.73 14.07
N ALA A 81 -3.67 5.80 14.15
CA ALA A 81 -2.35 5.78 14.79
C ALA A 81 -2.42 5.43 16.29
N ARG A 82 -3.45 5.89 17.00
CA ARG A 82 -3.66 5.54 18.42
C ARG A 82 -4.00 4.07 18.65
N GLU A 83 -4.37 3.35 17.60
CA GLU A 83 -4.63 1.91 17.65
C GLU A 83 -3.37 1.08 17.38
N CYS A 84 -2.26 1.72 17.01
CA CYS A 84 -0.97 1.08 16.76
C CYS A 84 -0.12 1.10 18.04
N GLU A 85 0.53 -0.01 18.36
CA GLU A 85 1.37 -0.17 19.55
C GLU A 85 2.68 0.63 19.43
N HIS A 86 3.27 0.67 18.23
CA HIS A 86 4.60 1.25 18.01
C HIS A 86 4.57 2.70 17.51
N VAL A 87 3.39 3.32 17.43
CA VAL A 87 3.24 4.69 16.89
C VAL A 87 2.93 5.68 18.01
N ASP A 88 3.84 6.63 18.22
CA ASP A 88 3.55 7.86 18.96
C ASP A 88 2.66 8.77 18.11
N ALA A 89 1.35 8.71 18.38
CA ALA A 89 0.35 9.50 17.70
C ALA A 89 0.50 11.02 17.93
N ALA A 90 1.12 11.46 19.04
CA ALA A 90 1.34 12.88 19.31
C ALA A 90 2.52 13.41 18.48
N ALA A 91 3.62 12.67 18.41
CA ALA A 91 4.73 12.98 17.52
C ALA A 91 4.30 12.97 16.05
N LEU A 92 3.48 11.98 15.66
CA LEU A 92 2.89 11.90 14.32
C LEU A 92 2.04 13.14 14.01
N ALA A 93 1.18 13.57 14.95
CA ALA A 93 0.35 14.76 14.80
C ALA A 93 1.19 16.03 14.58
N SER A 94 2.26 16.23 15.37
CA SER A 94 3.17 17.38 15.21
C SER A 94 3.82 17.36 13.83
N CYS A 95 4.31 16.20 13.39
CA CYS A 95 4.98 16.06 12.10
C CYS A 95 4.04 16.39 10.91
N LEU A 96 2.78 15.94 10.99
CA LEU A 96 1.76 16.25 9.98
C LEU A 96 1.40 17.74 9.97
N ASP A 97 1.31 18.38 11.14
CA ASP A 97 0.97 19.81 11.25
C ASP A 97 2.09 20.71 10.71
N GLU A 98 3.34 20.29 10.86
CA GLU A 98 4.52 20.99 10.37
C GLU A 98 4.85 20.68 8.90
N GLY A 99 4.23 19.65 8.32
CA GLY A 99 4.48 19.20 6.95
C GLY A 99 5.84 18.53 6.74
N GLY A 100 6.40 17.92 7.79
CA GLY A 100 7.78 17.43 7.83
C GLY A 100 8.13 16.35 6.79
N THR A 101 7.14 15.63 6.27
CA THR A 101 7.35 14.47 5.39
C THR A 101 6.86 14.64 3.95
N ARG A 102 6.19 15.76 3.61
CA ARG A 102 5.71 16.03 2.25
C ARG A 102 6.83 15.91 1.22
N ARG A 103 7.99 16.49 1.52
CA ARG A 103 9.15 16.48 0.61
C ARG A 103 9.59 15.06 0.28
N ALA A 104 9.71 14.20 1.29
CA ALA A 104 10.12 12.81 1.10
C ALA A 104 9.14 12.05 0.21
N VAL A 105 7.82 12.20 0.44
CA VAL A 105 6.79 11.57 -0.41
C VAL A 105 6.88 12.03 -1.87
N MET A 106 7.16 13.32 -2.10
CA MET A 106 7.29 13.85 -3.46
C MET A 106 8.58 13.38 -4.15
N GLU A 107 9.67 13.20 -3.39
CA GLU A 107 10.92 12.61 -3.88
C GLU A 107 10.71 11.14 -4.26
N ASP A 108 10.06 10.36 -3.40
CA ASP A 108 9.70 8.96 -3.67
C ASP A 108 8.83 8.85 -4.92
N LEU A 109 7.84 9.75 -5.08
CA LEU A 109 7.00 9.81 -6.29
C LEU A 109 7.81 10.14 -7.55
N ALA A 110 8.79 11.06 -7.45
CA ALA A 110 9.64 11.41 -8.59
C ALA A 110 10.45 10.19 -9.05
N THR A 111 11.05 9.45 -8.13
CA THR A 111 11.76 8.19 -8.42
C THR A 111 10.80 7.12 -8.96
N ALA A 112 9.64 6.94 -8.34
CA ALA A 112 8.70 5.88 -8.72
C ALA A 112 8.16 6.05 -10.15
N ARG A 113 8.02 7.29 -10.65
CA ARG A 113 7.53 7.55 -12.01
C ARG A 113 8.36 6.92 -13.12
N GLU A 114 9.64 6.68 -12.88
CA GLU A 114 10.56 6.12 -13.88
C GLU A 114 10.66 4.60 -13.83
N HIS A 115 10.24 3.99 -12.71
CA HIS A 115 10.56 2.59 -12.41
C HIS A 115 9.36 1.73 -12.01
N VAL A 116 8.25 2.33 -11.56
CA VAL A 116 7.12 1.60 -10.94
C VAL A 116 5.92 1.56 -11.87
N ASP A 117 5.60 0.36 -12.36
CA ASP A 117 4.43 0.11 -13.21
C ASP A 117 3.08 0.11 -12.46
N GLY A 118 3.10 -0.07 -11.14
CA GLY A 118 1.89 -0.19 -10.32
C GLY A 118 2.17 -0.71 -8.92
N SER A 119 1.13 -1.20 -8.25
CA SER A 119 1.24 -1.76 -6.89
C SER A 119 0.58 -3.13 -6.80
N PRO A 120 1.22 -4.12 -6.14
CA PRO A 120 2.59 -4.08 -5.59
C PRO A 120 3.67 -4.19 -6.68
N HIS A 121 4.85 -3.60 -6.44
CA HIS A 121 6.05 -3.78 -7.27
C HIS A 121 7.25 -3.95 -6.33
N VAL A 122 8.03 -5.01 -6.52
CA VAL A 122 9.20 -5.34 -5.70
C VAL A 122 10.47 -5.25 -6.55
N PHE A 123 11.50 -4.61 -6.01
CA PHE A 123 12.84 -4.53 -6.58
C PHE A 123 13.84 -5.27 -5.69
N LEU A 124 14.78 -6.00 -6.29
CA LEU A 124 15.79 -6.77 -5.58
C LEU A 124 17.21 -6.24 -5.88
N PRO A 125 18.20 -6.48 -5.00
CA PRO A 125 19.59 -6.06 -5.21
C PRO A 125 20.24 -6.64 -6.49
N ASP A 126 19.74 -7.77 -6.99
CA ASP A 126 20.21 -8.40 -8.23
C ASP A 126 19.66 -7.74 -9.52
N GLY A 127 18.92 -6.63 -9.38
CA GLY A 127 18.29 -5.92 -10.48
C GLY A 127 16.93 -6.48 -10.90
N THR A 128 16.41 -7.52 -10.22
CA THR A 128 15.04 -7.98 -10.48
C THR A 128 14.04 -6.85 -10.23
N SER A 129 13.12 -6.67 -11.18
CA SER A 129 11.94 -5.80 -11.10
C SER A 129 10.70 -6.68 -11.31
N ALA A 130 9.89 -6.84 -10.26
CA ALA A 130 8.74 -7.74 -10.23
C ALA A 130 7.46 -6.95 -9.93
N PHE A 131 6.68 -6.66 -10.98
CA PHE A 131 5.34 -6.10 -10.86
C PHE A 131 4.31 -7.20 -10.59
N ASN A 132 3.46 -6.99 -9.59
CA ASN A 132 2.40 -7.90 -9.13
C ASN A 132 2.85 -9.38 -8.98
N PRO A 133 3.92 -9.65 -8.20
CA PRO A 133 4.50 -10.99 -8.13
C PRO A 133 3.49 -12.03 -7.62
N GLY A 134 3.42 -13.16 -8.31
CA GLY A 134 2.53 -14.28 -7.97
C GLY A 134 1.09 -14.09 -8.41
N VAL A 135 0.68 -12.91 -8.88
CA VAL A 135 -0.70 -12.66 -9.28
C VAL A 135 -0.76 -12.18 -10.72
N ARG A 136 -1.52 -12.89 -11.57
CA ARG A 136 -1.83 -12.45 -12.92
C ARG A 136 -3.31 -12.18 -13.07
N VAL A 137 -3.63 -10.97 -13.48
CA VAL A 137 -5.00 -10.50 -13.66
C VAL A 137 -5.20 -10.04 -15.09
N ARG A 138 -6.28 -10.48 -15.70
CA ARG A 138 -6.80 -9.93 -16.95
C ARG A 138 -8.11 -9.20 -16.67
N TRP A 139 -8.40 -8.16 -17.44
CA TRP A 139 -9.69 -7.46 -17.37
C TRP A 139 -10.63 -7.98 -18.46
N GLU A 140 -11.87 -8.31 -18.07
CA GLU A 140 -12.97 -8.50 -19.00
C GLU A 140 -13.65 -7.14 -19.22
N GLY A 141 -13.46 -6.57 -20.41
CA GLY A 141 -13.88 -5.20 -20.73
C GLY A 141 -12.83 -4.13 -20.43
N GLU A 142 -13.22 -2.86 -20.51
CA GLU A 142 -12.32 -1.72 -20.26
C GLU A 142 -11.92 -1.64 -18.78
N HIS A 143 -10.64 -1.38 -18.48
CA HIS A 143 -10.15 -1.21 -17.12
C HIS A 143 -10.93 -0.12 -16.35
N GLY A 144 -11.42 -0.44 -15.15
CA GLY A 144 -12.26 0.45 -14.34
C GLY A 144 -13.72 0.59 -14.79
N ARG A 145 -14.15 -0.16 -15.80
CA ARG A 145 -15.58 -0.36 -16.17
C ARG A 145 -15.99 -1.83 -16.17
N GLY A 146 -15.11 -2.70 -16.65
CA GLY A 146 -15.24 -4.14 -16.63
C GLY A 146 -14.93 -4.73 -15.26
N PHE A 147 -14.53 -5.99 -15.22
CA PHE A 147 -14.14 -6.68 -13.99
C PHE A 147 -12.82 -7.47 -14.16
N PRO A 148 -12.02 -7.59 -13.10
CA PRO A 148 -10.81 -8.40 -13.13
C PRO A 148 -11.14 -9.89 -13.05
N VAL A 149 -10.34 -10.70 -13.75
CA VAL A 149 -10.33 -12.16 -13.70
C VAL A 149 -8.91 -12.56 -13.30
N VAL A 150 -8.80 -13.26 -12.17
CA VAL A 150 -7.54 -13.82 -11.69
C VAL A 150 -7.24 -15.07 -12.50
N GLU A 151 -6.14 -15.03 -13.24
CA GLU A 151 -5.65 -16.15 -14.05
C GLU A 151 -4.60 -16.97 -13.29
N GLU A 152 -3.99 -16.37 -12.27
CA GLU A 152 -2.93 -16.97 -11.45
C GLU A 152 -2.89 -16.28 -10.09
N ASP A 153 -2.74 -17.08 -9.03
CA ASP A 153 -2.51 -16.66 -7.65
C ASP A 153 -1.58 -17.70 -7.00
N ASP A 154 -0.27 -17.39 -6.99
CA ASP A 154 0.79 -18.21 -6.43
C ASP A 154 1.57 -17.45 -5.34
N PRO A 155 1.22 -17.65 -4.06
CA PRO A 155 1.93 -17.02 -2.96
C PRO A 155 3.35 -17.56 -2.76
N ALA A 156 3.72 -18.70 -3.36
CA ALA A 156 5.06 -19.28 -3.20
C ALA A 156 6.16 -18.43 -3.87
N VAL A 157 5.79 -17.53 -4.81
CA VAL A 157 6.71 -16.59 -5.46
C VAL A 157 7.49 -15.75 -4.44
N TYR A 158 6.89 -15.36 -3.32
CA TYR A 158 7.54 -14.54 -2.30
C TYR A 158 8.72 -15.25 -1.63
N GLU A 159 8.65 -16.57 -1.45
CA GLU A 159 9.77 -17.34 -0.88
C GLU A 159 10.98 -17.31 -1.83
N GLY A 160 10.74 -17.42 -3.15
CA GLY A 160 11.78 -17.30 -4.16
C GLY A 160 12.37 -15.89 -4.23
N LEU A 161 11.54 -14.86 -4.13
CA LEU A 161 12.00 -13.46 -4.09
C LEU A 161 12.88 -13.20 -2.86
N LEU A 162 12.46 -13.64 -1.68
CA LEU A 162 13.23 -13.47 -0.44
C LEU A 162 14.57 -14.20 -0.50
N ARG A 163 14.60 -15.43 -1.01
CA ARG A 163 15.86 -16.18 -1.20
C ARG A 163 16.85 -15.43 -2.10
N ARG A 164 16.37 -14.85 -3.21
CA ARG A 164 17.23 -14.06 -4.11
C ARG A 164 17.69 -12.76 -3.46
N ALA A 165 16.81 -12.07 -2.75
CA ALA A 165 17.16 -10.83 -2.06
C ALA A 165 18.22 -11.04 -0.97
N ALA A 166 18.25 -12.23 -0.36
CA ALA A 166 19.24 -12.60 0.63
C ALA A 166 20.56 -13.15 0.04
N ASP A 167 20.64 -13.42 -1.27
CA ASP A 167 21.84 -13.97 -1.91
C ASP A 167 22.89 -12.86 -2.20
N PRO A 168 24.04 -12.86 -1.52
CA PRO A 168 25.08 -11.85 -1.73
C PRO A 168 25.70 -11.87 -3.14
N ALA A 169 25.61 -13.00 -3.86
CA ALA A 169 26.26 -13.17 -5.16
C ALA A 169 25.52 -12.44 -6.31
N GLY A 170 24.25 -12.07 -6.12
CA GLY A 170 23.44 -11.36 -7.12
C GLY A 170 23.74 -9.86 -7.21
N ALA A 171 24.33 -9.24 -6.18
CA ALA A 171 24.54 -7.79 -6.09
C ALA A 171 25.70 -7.25 -6.97
N SER A 172 26.40 -8.11 -7.73
CA SER A 172 27.69 -7.79 -8.35
C SER A 172 27.62 -7.33 -9.83
N VAL A 173 26.46 -7.04 -10.41
CA VAL A 173 26.36 -6.75 -11.87
C VAL A 173 25.89 -5.32 -12.21
N ALA A 174 25.94 -4.39 -11.26
CA ALA A 174 25.72 -2.96 -11.54
C ALA A 174 27.00 -2.15 -11.29
N GLY A 175 27.85 -2.09 -12.31
CA GLY A 175 29.02 -1.20 -12.41
C GLY A 175 28.99 -0.44 -13.72
#